data_AF-A0A7X6CXJ1-F1
#
_entry.id   AF-A0A7X6CXJ1-F1
#
_cell.length_a   1.000
_cell.length_b   1.000
_cell.length_c   1.000
_cell.angle_alpha   90.00
_cell.angle_beta   90.00
_cell.angle_gamma   90.00
#
_symmetry.space_group_name_H-M   'P 1'
#
loop_
_entity.id
_entity.type
_entity.pdbx_description
1 polymer ?
#
loop_
_entity_poly.entity_id
_entity_poly.type
_entity_poly.pdbx_seq_one_letter_code
_entity_poly.pdbx_strand_id
1 'polypeptide(L)' 'MNDLPSPFAPEGELHLYTPAQAAKWLPWTARTLKEKAYRREIVHSRGSRNSVQFSGADIRDVLRAQREPVLPAAA' A
#
# COMPACT_ATOMS: atom_id res chain seq x y z
N MET A 1 -4.47 -17.27 -12.86
CA MET A 1 -3.72 -16.16 -12.23
C MET A 1 -4.67 -14.98 -12.20
N ASN A 2 -5.04 -14.43 -11.04
CA ASN A 2 -5.95 -13.28 -11.02
C ASN A 2 -5.22 -12.05 -11.58
N ASP A 3 -5.63 -11.62 -12.76
CA ASP A 3 -5.37 -10.30 -13.34
C ASP A 3 -5.95 -9.25 -12.39
N LEU A 4 -5.08 -8.71 -11.55
CA LEU A 4 -5.44 -7.58 -10.71
C LEU A 4 -5.05 -6.34 -11.48
N PRO A 5 -5.93 -5.33 -11.55
CA PRO A 5 -5.59 -4.09 -12.22
C PRO A 5 -4.32 -3.53 -11.58
N SER A 6 -3.43 -2.99 -12.40
CA SER A 6 -2.22 -2.35 -11.88
C SER A 6 -2.61 -1.13 -11.04
N PRO A 7 -2.03 -0.91 -9.85
CA PRO A 7 -2.31 0.29 -9.04
C PRO A 7 -1.85 1.59 -9.72
N PHE A 8 -1.08 1.49 -10.82
CA PHE A 8 -0.66 2.61 -11.67
C PHE A 8 -1.59 2.85 -12.86
N ALA A 9 -2.53 1.93 -13.12
CA ALA A 9 -3.55 2.09 -14.15
C ALA A 9 -4.81 2.76 -13.56
N PRO A 10 -5.63 3.46 -14.38
CA PRO A 10 -6.87 4.09 -13.91
C PRO A 10 -7.81 3.11 -13.21
N GLU A 11 -7.87 1.88 -13.71
CA GLU A 11 -8.70 0.80 -13.15
C GLU A 11 -8.24 0.36 -11.74
N GLY A 12 -6.94 0.47 -11.45
CA GLY A 12 -6.38 0.12 -10.14
C GLY A 12 -6.51 1.23 -9.11
N GLU A 13 -6.81 2.46 -9.53
CA GLU A 13 -7.01 3.59 -8.61
C GLU A 13 -8.22 3.37 -7.70
N LEU A 14 -9.31 2.83 -8.27
CA LEU A 14 -10.55 2.53 -7.55
C LEU A 14 -10.57 1.11 -6.95
N HIS A 15 -9.59 0.27 -7.29
CA HIS A 15 -9.54 -1.09 -6.79
C HIS A 15 -8.97 -1.14 -5.38
N LEU A 16 -9.62 -1.92 -4.50
CA LEU A 16 -9.13 -2.19 -3.15
C LEU A 16 -8.41 -3.54 -3.11
N TYR A 17 -7.12 -3.49 -2.79
CA TYR A 17 -6.24 -4.63 -2.66
C TYR A 17 -6.18 -5.07 -1.20
N THR A 18 -6.36 -6.37 -0.96
CA THR A 18 -5.98 -6.98 0.31
C THR A 18 -4.47 -6.91 0.52
N PRO A 19 -3.96 -7.09 1.75
CA PRO A 19 -2.51 -7.11 2.00
C PRO A 19 -1.77 -8.17 1.18
N ALA A 20 -2.42 -9.31 0.88
CA ALA A 20 -1.84 -10.36 0.03
C ALA A 20 -1.70 -9.92 -1.43
N GLN A 21 -2.64 -9.12 -1.92
CA GLN A 21 -2.57 -8.55 -3.27
C GLN A 21 -1.55 -7.42 -3.31
N ALA A 22 -1.60 -6.49 -2.35
CA ALA A 22 -0.69 -5.35 -2.25
C ALA A 22 0.79 -5.76 -2.18
N ALA A 23 1.10 -6.91 -1.56
CA ALA A 23 2.44 -7.50 -1.50
C ALA A 23 3.07 -7.82 -2.86
N LYS A 24 2.30 -7.81 -3.96
CA LYS A 24 2.84 -7.92 -5.33
C LYS A 24 3.59 -6.65 -5.77
N TRP A 25 3.23 -5.50 -5.21
CA TRP A 25 3.79 -4.21 -5.59
C TRP A 25 4.62 -3.57 -4.47
N LEU A 26 4.36 -3.91 -3.21
CA LEU A 26 5.08 -3.41 -2.05
C LEU A 26 6.20 -4.39 -1.63
N PRO A 27 7.32 -3.91 -1.09
CA PRO A 27 8.49 -4.73 -0.74
C PRO A 27 8.28 -5.60 0.51
N TRP A 28 7.05 -5.75 1.00
CA TRP A 28 6.74 -6.43 2.25
C TRP A 28 5.70 -7.53 2.07
N THR A 29 5.78 -8.53 2.93
CA THR A 29 4.78 -9.61 2.98
C THR A 29 3.41 -9.10 3.44
N ALA A 30 2.36 -9.85 3.13
CA ALA A 30 1.00 -9.57 3.60
C ALA A 30 0.90 -9.41 5.12
N ARG A 31 1.69 -10.18 5.88
CA ARG A 31 1.75 -10.08 7.34
C ARG A 31 2.35 -8.75 7.78
N THR A 32 3.51 -8.41 7.24
CA THR A 32 4.20 -7.15 7.55
C THR A 32 3.34 -5.95 7.17
N LEU A 33 2.64 -5.99 6.02
CA LEU A 33 1.71 -4.93 5.63
C LEU A 33 0.57 -4.74 6.63
N LYS A 34 0.00 -5.83 7.16
CA LYS A 34 -1.02 -5.74 8.23
C LYS A 34 -0.43 -5.12 9.49
N GLU A 35 0.72 -5.60 9.95
CA GLU A 35 1.38 -5.09 11.17
C GLU A 35 1.69 -3.59 11.05
N LYS A 36 2.22 -3.15 9.89
CA LYS A 36 2.49 -1.74 9.60
C LYS A 36 1.22 -0.89 9.55
N ALA A 37 0.16 -1.38 8.91
CA ALA A 37 -1.14 -0.70 8.86
C ALA A 37 -1.76 -0.55 10.26
N TYR A 38 -1.73 -1.59 11.09
CA TYR A 38 -2.22 -1.53 12.47
C TYR A 38 -1.42 -0.55 13.34
N ARG A 39 -0.09 -0.48 13.13
CA ARG A 39 0.78 0.50 13.78
C ARG A 39 0.66 1.92 13.20
N ARG A 40 -0.12 2.09 12.13
CA ARG A 40 -0.27 3.36 11.39
C ARG A 40 1.07 3.88 10.82
N GLU A 41 2.00 2.97 10.52
CA GLU A 41 3.28 3.30 9.88
C GLU A 41 3.14 3.56 8.38
N ILE A 42 2.08 3.04 7.76
CA ILE A 42 1.78 3.20 6.34
C ILE A 42 0.31 3.62 6.15
N VAL A 43 0.08 4.42 5.12
CA VAL A 43 -1.29 4.76 4.69
C VAL A 43 -2.00 3.51 4.19
N HIS A 44 -3.28 3.40 4.53
CA HIS A 44 -4.13 2.29 4.12
C HIS A 44 -5.59 2.71 4.14
N SER A 45 -6.37 2.08 3.26
CA SER A 45 -7.82 2.17 3.24
C SER A 45 -8.44 1.18 4.22
N ARG A 46 -9.53 1.56 4.88
CA ARG A 46 -10.33 0.61 5.64
C ARG A 46 -11.33 -0.06 4.72
N GLY A 47 -11.23 -1.37 4.59
CA GLY A 47 -12.22 -2.18 3.90
C GLY A 47 -13.48 -2.40 4.71
N SER A 48 -14.46 -3.07 4.10
CA SER A 48 -15.66 -3.54 4.78
C SER A 48 -15.29 -4.40 6.00
N ARG A 49 -15.97 -4.17 7.12
CA ARG A 49 -15.74 -4.81 8.43
C ARG A 49 -14.36 -4.55 9.05
N ASN A 50 -13.84 -3.32 8.93
CA ASN A 50 -12.60 -2.91 9.61
C ASN A 50 -11.35 -3.72 9.18
N SER A 51 -11.38 -4.28 7.97
CA SER A 51 -10.27 -5.02 7.39
C SER A 51 -9.25 -4.06 6.78
N VAL A 52 -7.96 -4.36 6.92
CA VAL A 52 -6.90 -3.59 6.27
C VAL A 52 -6.97 -3.85 4.76
N GLN A 53 -7.13 -2.79 3.97
CA GLN A 53 -7.08 -2.82 2.52
C GLN A 53 -6.21 -1.65 2.02
N PHE A 54 -5.79 -1.71 0.76
CA PHE A 54 -4.99 -0.66 0.15
C PHE A 54 -5.67 -0.28 -1.16
N SER A 55 -5.93 1.00 -1.38
CA SER A 55 -6.28 1.49 -2.71
C SER A 55 -5.03 1.55 -3.60
N GLY A 56 -5.23 1.69 -4.92
CA GLY A 56 -4.10 1.98 -5.81
C GLY A 56 -3.37 3.28 -5.44
N ALA A 57 -4.07 4.26 -4.86
CA ALA A 57 -3.46 5.47 -4.32
C ALA A 57 -2.58 5.17 -3.10
N ASP A 58 -3.05 4.37 -2.13
CA ASP A 58 -2.26 4.00 -0.95
C ASP A 58 -0.96 3.29 -1.34
N ILE A 59 -1.03 2.34 -2.28
CA ILE A 59 0.15 1.61 -2.75
C ILE A 59 1.18 2.58 -3.38
N ARG A 60 0.72 3.53 -4.20
CA ARG A 60 1.59 4.54 -4.82
C ARG A 60 2.22 5.47 -3.79
N ASP A 61 1.45 5.87 -2.78
CA ASP A 61 1.92 6.76 -1.71
C ASP A 61 2.97 6.07 -0.83
N VAL A 62 2.70 4.82 -0.43
CA VAL A 62 3.67 3.99 0.30
C VAL A 62 4.95 3.80 -0.50
N LEU A 63 4.86 3.52 -1.80
CA LEU A 63 6.05 3.42 -2.67
C LEU A 63 6.81 4.75 -2.79
N ARG A 64 6.10 5.88 -2.83
CA ARG A 64 6.73 7.20 -2.83
C ARG A 64 7.47 7.46 -1.52
N ALA A 65 6.83 7.21 -0.38
CA ALA A 65 7.43 7.38 0.93
C ALA A 65 8.67 6.49 1.16
N GLN A 66 8.76 5.35 0.47
CA GLN A 66 9.98 4.52 0.48
C GLN A 66 11.10 5.04 -0.42
N ARG A 67 10.76 5.82 -1.45
CA ARG A 67 11.71 6.36 -2.44
C ARG A 67 12.24 7.73 -2.07
N GLU A 68 11.55 8.47 -1.21
CA GLU A 68 12.07 9.72 -0.67
C GLU A 68 13.27 9.42 0.22
N PRO A 69 14.50 9.81 -0.18
CA PRO A 69 15.60 9.81 0.77
C PRO A 69 15.19 10.77 1.88
N VAL A 70 15.27 10.33 3.12
CA VAL A 70 15.24 11.23 4.28
C VAL A 70 16.46 12.14 4.11
N LEU A 71 16.29 13.26 3.40
CA LEU A 71 17.32 14.28 3.29
C LEU A 71 17.62 14.69 4.74
N PRO A 72 18.86 14.51 5.24
CA PRO A 72 19.18 15.05 6.54
C PRO A 72 18.93 16.55 6.46
N ALA A 73 18.06 17.05 7.35
CA ALA A 73 17.85 18.47 7.51
C ALA A 73 19.23 19.11 7.62
N ALA A 74 19.58 19.94 6.64
CA ALA A 74 20.87 20.60 6.59
C ALA A 74 21.08 21.37 7.91
N ALA A 75 22.23 21.12 8.52
CA ALA A 75 22.70 21.67 9.78
C ALA A 75 22.97 23.18 9.69
#